data_AF-S9RTK6-F1
#
_entry.id   AF-S9RTK6-F1
#
_cell.length_a   1.000
_cell.length_b   1.000
_cell.length_c   1.000
_cell.angle_alpha   90.00
_cell.angle_beta   90.00
_cell.angle_gamma   90.00
#
_symmetry.space_group_name_H-M   'P 1'
#
loop_
_entity.id
_entity.type
_entity.pdbx_description
1 polymer ?
#
loop_
_entity_poly.entity_id
_entity_poly.type
_entity_poly.pdbx_seq_one_letter_code
_entity_poly.pdbx_strand_id
1 'polypeptide(L)'
;MLRGAALLLTLLAAASPALPQVPLSDEDKLNRLLRQGIDRAQETAINHLYSMAPTGELTRDMAETIDQHRKAEFRANILATMLRNDLDGDGVVSRDEIDRLRAVFSGNHRSRLETLILKADADENGELSANEIAVDAERGASELQLQRGRRDLRGTAFMIFDADKNDVVIVDEVLKTINRVARETHATINPARQNRSTKDCDLPKPSSDAVAVYVGGYEGRAISTVAVAGLDRETSFATLEIEDGDDPVYIVLSVFDAMIVRVTGATERVERFVGHNRHGLGVVGLPKEVVDLTSSSNCRLPSAHKIESSDGFKAKALLTAKLGKEIHMIGQYGLGRMALPSGRSRQPERPKSSKGGLIIQNGNRRFQLTPDGVEEIEKGDSLSGAYSLLHRYYPGGVESVMPEDVITNGKAEAYDVLPQQAGLIQLLESGALSLLRDGTYSIDKPIKRFPAGLNGGHSVKFMLRRGVPMPAGSPGHSAVLIEETGKCLGVRC
;
A
#
# COMPACT_ATOMS: atom_id res chain seq x y z
N MET A 1 18.30 -60.55 32.47
CA MET A 1 17.29 -60.16 33.47
C MET A 1 17.72 -58.81 34.03
N LEU A 2 17.19 -57.72 33.49
CA LEU A 2 16.06 -56.92 33.99
C LEU A 2 16.50 -55.78 34.93
N ARG A 3 16.25 -54.55 34.45
CA ARG A 3 15.90 -53.29 35.18
C ARG A 3 17.02 -52.68 36.05
N GLY A 4 17.33 -51.40 36.00
CA GLY A 4 16.63 -50.22 35.50
C GLY A 4 16.86 -49.10 36.52
N ALA A 5 17.46 -47.98 36.12
CA ALA A 5 17.49 -46.76 36.92
C ALA A 5 17.48 -45.57 35.95
N ALA A 6 16.36 -44.85 35.98
CA ALA A 6 16.02 -43.75 35.11
C ALA A 6 16.88 -42.51 35.41
N LEU A 7 17.47 -41.93 34.36
CA LEU A 7 17.87 -40.52 34.38
C LEU A 7 16.61 -39.67 34.16
N LEU A 8 16.15 -38.97 35.20
CA LEU A 8 15.26 -37.83 35.04
C LEU A 8 16.07 -36.68 34.41
N LEU A 9 15.91 -36.45 33.11
CA LEU A 9 16.22 -35.15 32.52
C LEU A 9 15.02 -34.23 32.74
N THR A 10 15.13 -33.34 33.72
CA THR A 10 14.26 -32.17 33.84
C THR A 10 14.52 -31.24 32.67
N LEU A 11 13.60 -31.21 31.68
CA LEU A 11 13.52 -30.10 30.73
C LEU A 11 13.07 -28.85 31.51
N LEU A 12 14.00 -27.92 31.77
CA LEU A 12 13.60 -26.53 31.99
C LEU A 12 13.07 -25.99 30.66
N ALA A 13 11.75 -25.83 30.57
CA ALA A 13 11.16 -24.97 29.56
C ALA A 13 11.62 -23.54 29.85
N ALA A 14 12.57 -23.05 29.07
CA ALA A 14 12.91 -21.63 29.02
C ALA A 14 11.74 -20.88 28.37
N ALA A 15 10.68 -20.62 29.15
CA ALA A 15 9.72 -19.60 28.82
C ALA A 15 10.49 -18.28 28.84
N SER A 16 10.83 -17.77 27.66
CA SER A 16 11.29 -16.39 27.54
C SER A 16 10.15 -15.52 28.06
N PRO A 17 10.34 -14.73 29.13
CA PRO A 17 9.33 -13.76 29.52
C PRO A 17 9.20 -12.81 28.34
N ALA A 18 8.02 -12.79 27.71
CA ALA A 18 7.66 -11.73 26.80
C ALA A 18 7.80 -10.43 27.59
N LEU A 19 8.85 -9.65 27.30
CA LEU A 19 9.04 -8.35 27.91
C LEU A 19 7.75 -7.54 27.65
N PRO A 20 7.04 -7.07 28.68
CA PRO A 20 5.87 -6.24 28.48
C PRO A 20 6.31 -5.01 27.70
N GLN A 21 5.82 -4.87 26.47
CA GLN A 21 6.10 -3.67 25.68
C GLN A 21 5.54 -2.47 26.45
N VAL A 22 6.44 -1.59 26.88
CA VAL A 22 6.12 -0.36 27.60
C VAL A 22 5.06 0.41 26.80
N PRO A 23 3.96 0.86 27.43
CA PRO A 23 2.97 1.69 26.74
C PRO A 23 3.68 2.90 26.11
N LEU A 24 3.44 3.13 24.81
CA LEU A 24 3.95 4.32 24.11
C LEU A 24 3.49 5.55 24.88
N SER A 25 4.44 6.40 25.28
CA SER A 25 4.12 7.61 26.01
C SER A 25 3.31 8.55 25.11
N ASP A 26 2.57 9.46 25.74
CA ASP A 26 1.84 10.50 25.03
C ASP A 26 2.78 11.39 24.18
N GLU A 27 4.02 11.56 24.61
CA GLU A 27 5.10 12.18 23.83
C GLU A 27 5.48 11.38 22.58
N ASP A 28 5.52 10.04 22.62
CA ASP A 28 5.84 9.21 21.45
C ASP A 28 4.80 9.35 20.34
N LYS A 29 3.52 9.51 20.71
CA LYS A 29 2.43 9.72 19.76
C LYS A 29 2.54 11.09 19.07
N LEU A 30 2.81 12.14 19.84
CA LEU A 30 3.04 13.49 19.32
C LEU A 30 4.30 13.55 18.45
N ASN A 31 5.40 12.92 18.88
CA ASN A 31 6.64 12.82 18.13
C ASN A 31 6.43 12.09 16.79
N ARG A 32 5.56 11.07 16.75
CA ARG A 32 5.20 10.39 15.50
C ARG A 32 4.45 11.31 14.54
N LEU A 33 3.49 12.10 15.03
CA LEU A 33 2.82 13.12 14.21
C LEU A 33 3.82 14.14 13.66
N LEU A 34 4.72 14.64 14.52
CA LEU A 34 5.72 15.65 14.15
C LEU A 34 6.75 15.17 13.12
N ARG A 35 7.01 13.85 13.02
CA ARG A 35 7.88 13.29 11.96
C ARG A 35 7.38 13.60 10.54
N GLN A 36 6.10 13.90 10.37
CA GLN A 36 5.50 14.24 9.08
C GLN A 36 5.63 15.73 8.73
N GLY A 37 6.17 16.55 9.64
CA GLY A 37 6.29 18.00 9.54
C GLY A 37 5.20 18.72 10.35
N ILE A 38 5.52 19.90 10.90
CA ILE A 38 4.63 20.68 11.81
C ILE A 38 3.30 20.99 11.13
N ASP A 39 3.33 21.54 9.91
CA ASP A 39 2.12 21.93 9.18
C ASP A 39 1.20 20.73 8.92
N ARG A 40 1.77 19.58 8.55
CA ARG A 40 1.00 18.34 8.35
C ARG A 40 0.49 17.76 9.66
N ALA A 41 1.25 17.87 10.74
CA ALA A 41 0.80 17.45 12.06
C ALA A 41 -0.40 18.28 12.53
N GLN A 42 -0.36 19.60 12.33
CA GLN A 42 -1.46 20.52 12.61
C GLN A 42 -2.70 20.19 11.76
N GLU A 43 -2.53 20.09 10.43
CA GLU A 43 -3.62 19.74 9.50
C GLU A 43 -4.27 18.40 9.89
N THR A 44 -3.46 17.38 10.19
CA THR A 44 -3.95 16.05 10.58
C THR A 44 -4.69 16.08 11.91
N ALA A 45 -4.15 16.76 12.93
CA ALA A 45 -4.76 16.84 14.24
C ALA A 45 -6.07 17.64 14.21
N ILE A 46 -6.12 18.75 13.48
CA ILE A 46 -7.34 19.56 13.28
C ILE A 46 -8.42 18.74 12.56
N ASN A 47 -8.05 18.04 11.49
CA ASN A 47 -9.00 17.15 10.79
C ASN A 47 -9.54 16.05 11.71
N HIS A 48 -8.69 15.48 12.58
CA HIS A 48 -9.14 14.52 13.58
C HIS A 48 -10.11 15.14 14.59
N LEU A 49 -9.81 16.34 15.10
CA LEU A 49 -10.70 17.08 16.00
C LEU A 49 -12.09 17.25 15.37
N TYR A 50 -12.17 17.81 14.17
CA TYR A 50 -13.46 18.02 13.48
C TYR A 50 -14.19 16.73 13.10
N SER A 51 -13.46 15.62 12.91
CA SER A 51 -14.08 14.31 12.68
C SER A 51 -14.77 13.73 13.92
N MET A 52 -14.36 14.17 15.12
CA MET A 52 -14.90 13.72 16.41
C MET A 52 -15.89 14.72 17.01
N ALA A 53 -15.61 16.01 16.81
CA ALA A 53 -16.38 17.14 17.29
C ALA A 53 -16.60 18.12 16.14
N PRO A 54 -17.73 18.03 15.40
CA PRO A 54 -18.00 18.90 14.26
C PRO A 54 -18.00 20.40 14.59
N THR A 55 -18.26 20.76 15.86
CA THR A 55 -18.21 22.13 16.38
C THR A 55 -16.78 22.64 16.58
N GLY A 56 -15.77 21.76 16.56
CA GLY A 56 -14.39 22.09 16.88
C GLY A 56 -14.06 22.08 18.38
N GLU A 57 -15.01 21.67 19.23
CA GLU A 57 -14.85 21.56 20.68
C GLU A 57 -15.07 20.10 21.11
N LEU A 58 -14.00 19.42 21.52
CA LEU A 58 -14.08 18.04 22.01
C LEU A 58 -14.02 18.03 23.54
N THR A 59 -15.16 17.77 24.18
CA THR A 59 -15.21 17.61 25.64
C THR A 59 -14.73 16.21 26.07
N ARG A 60 -14.34 16.08 27.34
CA ARG A 60 -14.00 14.77 27.94
C ARG A 60 -15.13 13.75 27.79
N ASP A 61 -16.38 14.15 28.05
CA ASP A 61 -17.54 13.26 27.91
C ASP A 61 -17.73 12.77 26.47
N MET A 62 -17.53 13.63 25.48
CA MET A 62 -17.55 13.25 24.06
C MET A 62 -16.43 12.26 23.74
N ALA A 63 -15.23 12.52 24.24
CA ALA A 63 -14.05 11.68 24.06
C ALA A 63 -14.26 10.27 24.66
N GLU A 64 -14.82 10.19 25.87
CA GLU A 64 -15.19 8.93 26.52
C GLU A 64 -16.30 8.19 25.78
N THR A 65 -17.31 8.93 25.31
CA THR A 65 -18.41 8.36 24.50
C THR A 65 -17.87 7.73 23.21
N ILE A 66 -16.91 8.38 22.54
CA ILE A 66 -16.25 7.84 21.34
C ILE A 66 -15.53 6.52 21.67
N ASP A 67 -14.82 6.47 22.80
CA ASP A 67 -14.11 5.26 23.23
C ASP A 67 -15.06 4.13 23.60
N GLN A 68 -16.17 4.43 24.27
CA GLN A 68 -17.22 3.46 24.58
C GLN A 68 -17.90 2.93 23.31
N HIS A 69 -18.23 3.80 22.36
CA HIS A 69 -18.81 3.41 21.09
C HIS A 69 -17.88 2.48 20.30
N ARG A 70 -16.59 2.83 20.20
CA ARG A 70 -15.58 1.97 19.55
C ARG A 70 -15.40 0.63 20.25
N LYS A 71 -15.42 0.61 21.60
CA LYS A 71 -15.38 -0.65 22.36
C LYS A 71 -16.58 -1.53 22.02
N ALA A 72 -17.78 -0.93 21.94
CA ALA A 72 -18.98 -1.63 21.55
C ALA A 72 -18.91 -2.17 20.10
N GLU A 73 -18.37 -1.40 19.16
CA GLU A 73 -18.12 -1.88 17.79
C GLU A 73 -17.15 -3.07 17.75
N PHE A 74 -16.05 -3.02 18.50
CA PHE A 74 -15.11 -4.15 18.56
C PHE A 74 -15.78 -5.38 19.15
N ARG A 75 -16.53 -5.23 20.24
CA ARG A 75 -17.28 -6.31 20.86
C ARG A 75 -18.29 -6.93 19.88
N ALA A 76 -19.06 -6.10 19.18
CA ALA A 76 -20.03 -6.56 18.20
C ALA A 76 -19.38 -7.35 17.05
N ASN A 77 -18.23 -6.89 16.55
CA ASN A 77 -17.50 -7.59 15.49
C ASN A 77 -16.96 -8.95 15.92
N ILE A 78 -16.47 -9.06 17.17
CA ILE A 78 -15.99 -10.33 17.74
C ILE A 78 -17.17 -11.29 17.92
N LEU A 79 -18.26 -10.81 18.54
CA LEU A 79 -19.48 -11.59 18.76
C LEU A 79 -20.07 -12.11 17.44
N ALA A 80 -20.13 -11.28 16.40
CA ALA A 80 -20.58 -11.69 15.07
C ALA A 80 -19.69 -12.76 14.41
N THR A 81 -18.43 -12.88 14.82
CA THR A 81 -17.53 -13.93 14.34
C THR A 81 -17.81 -15.27 15.00
N MET A 82 -18.23 -15.25 16.27
CA MET A 82 -18.62 -16.45 17.04
C MET A 82 -20.00 -16.94 16.63
N LEU A 83 -21.01 -16.06 16.63
CA LEU A 83 -22.39 -16.40 16.28
C LEU A 83 -22.59 -16.81 14.80
N ARG A 84 -21.59 -16.62 13.95
CA ARG A 84 -21.63 -17.18 12.57
C ARG A 84 -21.53 -18.71 12.56
N ASN A 85 -21.06 -19.29 13.66
CA ASN A 85 -20.90 -20.73 13.82
C ASN A 85 -22.09 -21.37 14.54
N ASP A 86 -22.97 -20.56 15.12
CA ASP A 86 -24.30 -20.94 15.60
C ASP A 86 -25.20 -21.08 14.36
N LEU A 87 -25.48 -22.32 13.98
CA LEU A 87 -26.14 -22.70 12.73
C LEU A 87 -27.66 -22.67 12.84
N ASP A 88 -28.21 -22.86 14.03
CA ASP A 88 -29.65 -22.84 14.28
C ASP A 88 -30.16 -21.54 14.94
N GLY A 89 -29.25 -20.68 15.39
CA GLY A 89 -29.52 -19.34 15.89
C GLY A 89 -30.02 -19.32 17.33
N ASP A 90 -29.73 -20.35 18.14
CA ASP A 90 -30.18 -20.45 19.52
C ASP A 90 -29.30 -19.66 20.52
N GLY A 91 -28.19 -19.08 20.05
CA GLY A 91 -27.26 -18.28 20.83
C GLY A 91 -26.17 -19.11 21.53
N VAL A 92 -26.09 -20.41 21.26
CA VAL A 92 -25.05 -21.32 21.71
C VAL A 92 -24.36 -21.91 20.48
N VAL A 93 -23.05 -22.16 20.55
CA VAL A 93 -22.38 -22.97 19.52
C VAL A 93 -22.16 -24.36 20.10
N SER A 94 -23.06 -25.28 19.77
CA SER A 94 -23.09 -26.64 20.30
C SER A 94 -21.99 -27.55 19.71
N ARG A 95 -21.69 -28.66 20.39
CA ARG A 95 -20.75 -29.68 19.89
C ARG A 95 -21.14 -30.21 18.52
N ASP A 96 -22.43 -30.45 18.30
CA ASP A 96 -22.95 -30.97 17.03
C ASP A 96 -22.71 -29.98 15.88
N GLU A 97 -22.87 -28.69 16.13
CA GLU A 97 -22.58 -27.64 15.14
C GLU A 97 -21.08 -27.54 14.88
N ILE A 98 -20.27 -27.57 15.93
CA ILE A 98 -18.80 -27.59 15.82
C ILE A 98 -18.34 -28.77 14.97
N ASP A 99 -18.88 -29.97 15.20
CA ASP A 99 -18.50 -31.17 14.46
C ASP A 99 -18.96 -31.12 12.99
N ARG A 100 -20.17 -30.60 12.72
CA ARG A 100 -20.63 -30.31 11.36
C ARG A 100 -19.72 -29.31 10.66
N LEU A 101 -19.33 -28.24 11.35
CA LEU A 101 -18.41 -27.24 10.81
C LEU A 101 -17.02 -27.83 10.58
N ARG A 102 -16.49 -28.67 11.47
CA ARG A 102 -15.20 -29.37 11.31
C ARG A 102 -15.18 -30.32 10.12
N ALA A 103 -16.31 -30.95 9.81
CA ALA A 103 -16.46 -31.84 8.66
C ALA A 103 -16.41 -31.08 7.32
N VAL A 104 -16.88 -29.82 7.30
CA VAL A 104 -16.97 -28.99 6.09
C VAL A 104 -15.78 -28.04 5.95
N PHE A 105 -15.28 -27.48 7.04
CA PHE A 105 -14.20 -26.50 7.03
C PHE A 105 -12.84 -27.17 6.81
N SER A 106 -12.04 -26.56 5.94
CA SER A 106 -10.65 -26.94 5.68
C SER A 106 -9.73 -25.71 5.72
N GLY A 107 -8.42 -25.96 5.89
CA GLY A 107 -7.38 -24.92 5.90
C GLY A 107 -7.63 -23.80 6.92
N ASN A 108 -7.59 -22.55 6.44
CA ASN A 108 -7.71 -21.36 7.30
C ASN A 108 -9.04 -21.27 8.06
N HIS A 109 -10.14 -21.75 7.48
CA HIS A 109 -11.45 -21.71 8.15
C HIS A 109 -11.47 -22.66 9.35
N ARG A 110 -10.89 -23.85 9.20
CA ARG A 110 -10.74 -24.81 10.30
C ARG A 110 -9.82 -24.29 11.39
N SER A 111 -8.63 -23.78 11.03
CA SER A 111 -7.69 -23.22 12.01
C SER A 111 -8.30 -22.07 12.83
N ARG A 112 -9.11 -21.21 12.22
CA ARG A 112 -9.81 -20.12 12.91
C ARG A 112 -10.88 -20.63 13.87
N LEU A 113 -11.66 -21.63 13.45
CA LEU A 113 -12.66 -22.27 14.30
C LEU A 113 -12.01 -22.89 15.54
N GLU A 114 -10.94 -23.67 15.37
CA GLU A 114 -10.25 -24.29 16.51
C GLU A 114 -9.63 -23.23 17.44
N THR A 115 -9.05 -22.17 16.89
CA THR A 115 -8.49 -21.07 17.70
C THR A 115 -9.58 -20.34 18.49
N LEU A 116 -10.77 -20.21 17.91
CA LEU A 116 -11.92 -19.57 18.56
C LEU A 116 -12.43 -20.42 19.71
N ILE A 117 -12.59 -21.73 19.51
CA ILE A 117 -13.00 -22.68 20.56
C ILE A 117 -11.98 -22.64 21.71
N LEU A 118 -10.69 -22.80 21.41
CA LEU A 118 -9.61 -22.79 22.41
C LEU A 118 -9.54 -21.50 23.25
N LYS A 119 -10.09 -20.39 22.76
CA LYS A 119 -10.06 -19.10 23.46
C LYS A 119 -11.32 -18.83 24.26
N ALA A 120 -12.47 -19.21 23.71
CA ALA A 120 -13.77 -18.84 24.23
C ALA A 120 -14.38 -19.91 25.14
N ASP A 121 -14.11 -21.21 24.90
CA ASP A 121 -14.56 -22.34 25.73
C ASP A 121 -13.77 -22.33 27.05
N ALA A 122 -14.34 -21.73 28.09
CA ALA A 122 -13.65 -21.42 29.33
C ALA A 122 -13.78 -22.55 30.36
N ASP A 123 -14.86 -23.31 30.29
CA ASP A 123 -15.09 -24.49 31.14
C ASP A 123 -14.66 -25.82 30.49
N GLU A 124 -14.11 -25.75 29.26
CA GLU A 124 -13.62 -26.88 28.47
C GLU A 124 -14.71 -27.93 28.21
N ASN A 125 -15.97 -27.51 28.17
CA ASN A 125 -17.10 -28.38 27.91
C ASN A 125 -17.30 -28.65 26.41
N GLY A 126 -16.52 -28.05 25.51
CA GLY A 126 -16.59 -28.28 24.07
C GLY A 126 -17.78 -27.63 23.37
N GLU A 127 -18.51 -26.75 24.06
CA GLU A 127 -19.58 -25.88 23.55
C GLU A 127 -19.20 -24.43 23.83
N LEU A 128 -19.82 -23.47 23.13
CA LEU A 128 -19.66 -22.05 23.44
C LEU A 128 -20.99 -21.47 23.87
N SER A 129 -21.16 -21.30 25.18
CA SER A 129 -22.34 -20.66 25.73
C SER A 129 -22.37 -19.16 25.42
N ALA A 130 -23.57 -18.56 25.45
CA ALA A 130 -23.75 -17.12 25.29
C ALA A 130 -22.90 -16.30 26.27
N ASN A 131 -22.69 -16.81 27.49
CA ASN A 131 -21.86 -16.14 28.49
C ASN A 131 -20.37 -16.18 28.13
N GLU A 132 -19.87 -17.32 27.67
CA GLU A 132 -18.48 -17.47 27.21
C GLU A 132 -18.18 -16.60 26.00
N ILE A 133 -19.10 -16.58 25.03
CA ILE A 133 -19.05 -15.70 23.86
C ILE A 133 -18.99 -14.23 24.30
N ALA A 134 -19.85 -13.82 25.24
CA ALA A 134 -19.88 -12.45 25.73
C ALA A 134 -18.60 -12.05 26.48
N VAL A 135 -18.09 -12.94 27.34
CA VAL A 135 -16.86 -12.71 28.11
C VAL A 135 -15.65 -12.62 27.18
N ASP A 136 -15.51 -13.53 26.21
CA ASP A 136 -14.40 -13.45 25.25
C ASP A 136 -14.51 -12.22 24.35
N ALA A 137 -15.71 -11.86 23.90
CA ALA A 137 -15.93 -10.64 23.12
C ALA A 137 -15.56 -9.37 23.90
N GLU A 138 -15.89 -9.29 25.19
CA GLU A 138 -15.55 -8.15 26.04
C GLU A 138 -14.04 -8.07 26.32
N ARG A 139 -13.39 -9.21 26.56
CA ARG A 139 -11.93 -9.33 26.70
C ARG A 139 -11.23 -8.88 25.42
N GLY A 140 -11.60 -9.46 24.28
CA GLY A 140 -11.01 -9.13 22.98
C GLY A 140 -11.24 -7.67 22.58
N ALA A 141 -12.42 -7.11 22.87
CA ALA A 141 -12.71 -5.70 22.62
C ALA A 141 -11.79 -4.79 23.45
N SER A 142 -11.57 -5.11 24.72
CA SER A 142 -10.68 -4.37 25.61
C SER A 142 -9.23 -4.45 25.15
N GLU A 143 -8.75 -5.62 24.73
CA GLU A 143 -7.40 -5.80 24.18
C GLU A 143 -7.19 -5.02 22.88
N LEU A 144 -8.14 -5.08 21.94
CA LEU A 144 -8.08 -4.34 20.68
C LEU A 144 -8.11 -2.83 20.90
N GLN A 145 -8.92 -2.36 21.86
CA GLN A 145 -8.97 -0.96 22.23
C GLN A 145 -7.62 -0.48 22.79
N LEU A 146 -6.99 -1.25 23.68
CA LEU A 146 -5.65 -0.94 24.19
C LEU A 146 -4.60 -0.95 23.07
N GLN A 147 -4.62 -1.92 22.17
CA GLN A 147 -3.66 -2.00 21.06
C GLN A 147 -3.82 -0.87 20.04
N ARG A 148 -5.06 -0.47 19.72
CA ARG A 148 -5.34 0.60 18.76
C ARG A 148 -5.24 1.99 19.36
N GLY A 149 -5.61 2.19 20.62
CA GLY A 149 -5.38 3.44 21.36
C GLY A 149 -3.88 3.77 21.51
N ARG A 150 -3.01 2.76 21.43
CA ARG A 150 -1.55 2.95 21.32
C ARG A 150 -1.10 3.49 19.95
N ARG A 151 -1.94 3.45 18.91
CA ARG A 151 -1.56 3.80 17.53
C ARG A 151 -2.23 5.07 17.00
N ASP A 152 -3.47 5.35 17.41
CA ASP A 152 -4.27 6.47 16.89
C ASP A 152 -4.63 7.48 17.99
N LEU A 153 -4.48 8.78 17.68
CA LEU A 153 -4.95 9.88 18.54
C LEU A 153 -6.42 10.14 18.27
N ARG A 154 -7.30 9.48 19.02
CA ARG A 154 -8.78 9.62 19.00
C ARG A 154 -9.36 9.39 20.39
N GLY A 155 -10.60 9.82 20.61
CA GLY A 155 -11.29 9.65 21.89
C GLY A 155 -10.49 10.30 23.02
N THR A 156 -10.41 9.64 24.18
CA THR A 156 -9.67 10.17 25.35
C THR A 156 -8.19 10.39 25.09
N ALA A 157 -7.57 9.63 24.17
CA ALA A 157 -6.18 9.86 23.78
C ALA A 157 -5.95 11.21 23.08
N PHE A 158 -7.02 11.84 22.57
CA PHE A 158 -6.94 13.18 21.97
C PHE A 158 -6.94 14.30 23.02
N MET A 159 -7.32 14.02 24.27
CA MET A 159 -7.25 14.96 25.39
C MET A 159 -5.80 15.35 25.75
N ILE A 160 -4.80 14.73 25.15
CA ILE A 160 -3.40 15.19 25.19
C ILE A 160 -3.22 16.63 24.71
N PHE A 161 -4.13 17.11 23.86
CA PHE A 161 -4.10 18.47 23.34
C PHE A 161 -4.75 19.49 24.28
N ASP A 162 -5.47 19.06 25.32
CA ASP A 162 -6.07 19.92 26.36
C ASP A 162 -4.95 20.50 27.22
N ALA A 163 -4.55 21.73 26.87
CA ALA A 163 -3.36 22.35 27.40
C ALA A 163 -3.64 23.09 28.70
N ASP A 164 -4.85 23.66 28.84
CA ASP A 164 -5.28 24.38 30.02
C ASP A 164 -6.01 23.51 31.04
N LYS A 165 -6.27 22.23 30.71
CA LYS A 165 -6.91 21.21 31.55
C LYS A 165 -8.34 21.58 31.92
N ASN A 166 -9.06 22.22 31.00
CA ASN A 166 -10.46 22.60 31.18
C ASN A 166 -11.44 21.49 30.73
N ASP A 167 -10.93 20.29 30.39
CA ASP A 167 -11.68 19.14 29.88
C ASP A 167 -12.35 19.36 28.52
N VAL A 168 -11.89 20.35 27.76
CA VAL A 168 -12.35 20.69 26.40
C VAL A 168 -11.14 20.96 25.51
N VAL A 169 -10.96 20.17 24.46
CA VAL A 169 -9.94 20.44 23.44
C VAL A 169 -10.51 21.33 22.35
N ILE A 170 -9.86 22.45 22.10
CA ILE A 170 -10.14 23.34 20.96
C ILE A 170 -8.96 23.43 19.98
N VAL A 171 -9.23 23.94 18.77
CA VAL A 171 -8.22 24.10 17.69
C VAL A 171 -6.98 24.84 18.17
N ASP A 172 -7.16 25.93 18.94
CA ASP A 172 -6.05 26.73 19.46
C ASP A 172 -5.10 25.92 20.35
N GLU A 173 -5.63 24.99 21.14
CA GLU A 173 -4.81 24.16 22.02
C GLU A 173 -4.09 23.06 21.26
N VAL A 174 -4.73 22.49 20.23
CA VAL A 174 -4.06 21.59 19.28
C VAL A 174 -2.86 22.29 18.66
N LEU A 175 -3.04 23.51 18.16
CA LEU A 175 -1.96 24.31 17.57
C LEU A 175 -0.87 24.65 18.59
N LYS A 176 -1.24 25.12 19.80
CA LYS A 176 -0.30 25.46 20.87
C LYS A 176 0.52 24.25 21.30
N THR A 177 -0.11 23.10 21.50
CA THR A 177 0.54 21.86 21.94
C THR A 177 1.50 21.33 20.89
N ILE A 178 1.12 21.30 19.60
CA ILE A 178 2.01 20.88 18.52
C ILE A 178 3.22 21.82 18.40
N ASN A 179 3.00 23.13 18.47
CA ASN A 179 4.08 24.12 18.41
C ASN A 179 5.03 24.04 19.61
N ARG A 180 4.49 23.81 20.82
CA ARG A 180 5.27 23.61 22.04
C ARG A 180 6.16 22.38 21.93
N VAL A 181 5.57 21.24 21.57
CA VAL A 181 6.29 19.95 21.45
C VAL A 181 7.31 20.02 20.33
N ALA A 182 7.00 20.69 19.21
CA ALA A 182 7.98 20.93 18.15
C ALA A 182 9.19 21.72 18.68
N ARG A 183 8.98 22.82 19.43
CA ARG A 183 10.06 23.62 20.02
C ARG A 183 10.90 22.81 21.02
N GLU A 184 10.26 21.99 21.86
CA GLU A 184 10.93 21.11 22.82
C GLU A 184 11.74 20.01 22.11
N THR A 185 11.17 19.38 21.08
CA THR A 185 11.84 18.37 20.26
C THR A 185 13.05 18.95 19.52
N HIS A 186 12.95 20.19 19.06
CA HIS A 186 14.06 20.94 18.44
C HIS A 186 15.17 21.33 19.42
N ALA A 187 14.89 21.46 20.73
CA ALA A 187 15.89 21.77 21.75
C ALA A 187 16.80 20.58 22.09
N THR A 188 16.36 19.34 21.85
CA THR A 188 17.12 18.10 22.11
C THR A 188 17.83 17.50 20.89
N ILE A 189 17.64 18.05 19.68
CA ILE A 189 18.31 17.59 18.47
C ILE A 189 19.38 18.61 18.07
N ASN A 190 20.64 18.23 18.29
CA ASN A 190 21.87 18.90 17.84
C ASN A 190 21.69 19.87 16.63
N PRO A 191 22.17 21.13 16.72
CA PRO A 191 22.03 22.14 15.66
C PRO A 191 22.78 21.82 14.35
N ALA A 192 23.50 20.69 14.29
CA ALA A 192 24.18 20.21 13.08
C ALA A 192 23.23 19.79 11.93
N ARG A 193 21.90 19.76 12.14
CA ARG A 193 20.89 19.53 11.07
C ARG A 193 20.19 20.79 10.57
N GLN A 194 20.32 21.93 11.24
CA GLN A 194 19.75 23.20 10.75
C GLN A 194 20.67 23.94 9.77
N ASN A 195 21.90 23.46 9.58
CA ASN A 195 22.82 23.92 8.53
C ASN A 195 22.93 22.94 7.33
N ARG A 196 21.97 22.03 7.15
CA ARG A 196 21.77 21.45 5.82
C ARG A 196 20.98 22.46 5.00
N SER A 197 21.74 23.29 4.29
CA SER A 197 21.32 24.33 3.34
C SER A 197 19.83 24.33 3.04
N THR A 198 19.16 25.45 3.28
CA THR A 198 18.17 25.98 2.35
C THR A 198 18.86 26.15 1.00
N LYS A 199 19.16 25.04 0.32
CA LYS A 199 19.39 25.07 -1.11
C LYS A 199 18.03 25.45 -1.64
N ASP A 200 17.92 26.70 -2.07
CA ASP A 200 16.72 27.22 -2.66
C ASP A 200 16.21 26.23 -3.71
N CYS A 201 14.90 26.02 -3.71
CA CYS A 201 14.24 25.44 -4.87
C CYS A 201 14.49 26.40 -6.03
N ASP A 202 15.40 26.01 -6.92
CA ASP A 202 15.82 26.78 -8.07
C ASP A 202 15.36 26.05 -9.32
N LEU A 203 14.16 26.40 -9.79
CA LEU A 203 13.59 25.86 -11.01
C LEU A 203 14.00 26.76 -12.17
N PRO A 204 14.43 26.18 -13.32
CA PRO A 204 14.69 26.97 -14.50
C PRO A 204 13.43 27.75 -14.88
N LYS A 205 13.58 29.02 -15.22
CA LYS A 205 12.42 29.84 -15.59
C LYS A 205 12.00 29.55 -17.03
N PRO A 206 10.71 29.34 -17.30
CA PRO A 206 10.20 29.26 -18.66
C PRO A 206 10.33 30.62 -19.37
N SER A 207 10.38 30.59 -20.71
CA SER A 207 10.17 31.79 -21.52
C SER A 207 8.79 32.43 -21.27
N SER A 208 8.64 33.70 -21.67
CA SER A 208 7.37 34.43 -21.55
C SER A 208 6.24 33.71 -22.28
N ASP A 209 6.54 33.19 -23.47
CA ASP A 209 5.57 32.66 -24.43
C ASP A 209 5.27 31.17 -24.16
N ALA A 210 6.08 30.50 -23.34
CA ALA A 210 5.88 29.08 -23.05
C ALA A 210 4.58 28.79 -22.28
N VAL A 211 3.83 27.79 -22.72
CA VAL A 211 2.74 27.21 -21.93
C VAL A 211 3.36 26.34 -20.83
N ALA A 212 3.28 26.79 -19.58
CA ALA A 212 3.76 26.04 -18.43
C ALA A 212 2.70 25.02 -17.99
N VAL A 213 3.08 23.76 -17.94
CA VAL A 213 2.20 22.64 -17.60
C VAL A 213 2.81 21.83 -16.47
N TYR A 214 2.03 21.56 -15.44
CA TYR A 214 2.35 20.62 -14.38
C TYR A 214 1.58 19.32 -14.60
N VAL A 215 2.28 18.19 -14.48
CA VAL A 215 1.72 16.85 -14.53
C VAL A 215 2.03 16.13 -13.23
N GLY A 216 0.99 15.82 -12.46
CA GLY A 216 1.08 15.06 -11.22
C GLY A 216 0.54 13.65 -11.38
N GLY A 217 1.29 12.64 -10.91
CA GLY A 217 0.86 11.25 -10.95
C GLY A 217 1.31 10.41 -9.77
N TYR A 218 0.62 9.29 -9.54
CA TYR A 218 1.05 8.30 -8.54
C TYR A 218 1.92 7.24 -9.22
N GLU A 219 1.35 6.55 -10.21
CA GLU A 219 1.95 5.41 -10.92
C GLU A 219 1.72 5.53 -12.44
N GLY A 220 2.42 4.72 -13.23
CA GLY A 220 2.21 4.58 -14.68
C GLY A 220 1.27 3.43 -15.00
N ARG A 221 0.59 3.49 -16.15
CA ARG A 221 -0.37 2.45 -16.60
C ARG A 221 0.25 1.36 -17.48
N ALA A 222 1.56 1.39 -17.68
CA ALA A 222 2.35 0.34 -18.31
C ALA A 222 3.56 -0.03 -17.42
N ILE A 223 4.19 -1.17 -17.67
CA ILE A 223 5.41 -1.62 -17.01
C ILE A 223 6.60 -1.36 -17.94
N SER A 224 7.68 -0.83 -17.41
CA SER A 224 8.93 -0.66 -18.16
C SER A 224 9.78 -1.94 -18.16
N THR A 225 10.40 -2.25 -19.29
CA THR A 225 11.49 -3.24 -19.42
C THR A 225 12.81 -2.80 -18.79
N VAL A 226 12.95 -1.51 -18.46
CA VAL A 226 14.13 -0.89 -17.83
C VAL A 226 13.78 -0.34 -16.46
N ALA A 227 14.65 -0.62 -15.48
CA ALA A 227 14.64 -0.07 -14.15
C ALA A 227 15.38 1.28 -14.11
N VAL A 228 14.84 2.25 -13.37
CA VAL A 228 15.56 3.49 -12.98
C VAL A 228 15.80 3.60 -11.48
N ALA A 229 15.27 2.64 -10.72
CA ALA A 229 15.24 2.60 -9.26
C ALA A 229 15.89 1.32 -8.68
N GLY A 230 16.73 0.66 -9.49
CA GLY A 230 17.29 -0.66 -9.21
C GLY A 230 16.32 -1.81 -9.53
N LEU A 231 16.86 -3.01 -9.69
CA LEU A 231 16.12 -4.18 -10.18
C LEU A 231 15.11 -4.76 -9.17
N ASP A 232 15.16 -4.33 -7.89
CA ASP A 232 14.28 -4.79 -6.81
C ASP A 232 12.99 -3.98 -6.66
N ARG A 233 12.85 -2.90 -7.41
CA ARG A 233 11.65 -2.06 -7.43
C ARG A 233 11.02 -2.11 -8.80
N GLU A 234 9.71 -1.97 -8.88
CA GLU A 234 9.06 -1.78 -10.17
C GLU A 234 9.41 -0.41 -10.75
N THR A 235 9.41 -0.33 -12.07
CA THR A 235 9.45 0.95 -12.80
C THR A 235 8.27 0.94 -13.75
N SER A 236 7.33 1.84 -13.49
CA SER A 236 6.15 2.01 -14.33
C SER A 236 6.45 2.89 -15.55
N PHE A 237 5.52 2.96 -16.49
CA PHE A 237 5.71 3.64 -17.76
C PHE A 237 4.48 4.47 -18.14
N ALA A 238 4.73 5.65 -18.72
CA ALA A 238 3.72 6.55 -19.26
C ALA A 238 4.20 7.23 -20.55
N THR A 239 3.27 7.74 -21.35
CA THR A 239 3.56 8.48 -22.58
C THR A 239 2.90 9.85 -22.55
N LEU A 240 3.71 10.90 -22.72
CA LEU A 240 3.27 12.27 -22.95
C LEU A 240 3.39 12.59 -24.45
N GLU A 241 2.28 12.96 -25.05
CA GLU A 241 2.17 13.33 -26.45
C GLU A 241 2.04 14.85 -26.54
N ILE A 242 3.05 15.51 -27.06
CA ILE A 242 3.04 16.96 -27.26
C ILE A 242 2.21 17.25 -28.50
N GLU A 243 1.11 17.97 -28.30
CA GLU A 243 0.20 18.39 -29.36
C GLU A 243 0.90 19.36 -30.30
N ASP A 244 0.41 19.51 -31.53
CA ASP A 244 0.88 20.55 -32.44
C ASP A 244 0.50 21.95 -31.93
N GLY A 245 1.28 22.96 -32.33
CA GLY A 245 1.04 24.37 -32.00
C GLY A 245 2.32 25.20 -32.02
N ASP A 246 2.17 26.53 -31.90
CA ASP A 246 3.28 27.47 -32.10
C ASP A 246 4.00 27.83 -30.80
N ASP A 247 3.30 27.80 -29.66
CA ASP A 247 3.87 28.18 -28.37
C ASP A 247 4.81 27.11 -27.82
N PRO A 248 5.97 27.46 -27.22
CA PRO A 248 6.80 26.51 -26.50
C PRO A 248 6.06 25.87 -25.32
N VAL A 249 6.47 24.68 -24.90
CA VAL A 249 5.88 23.95 -23.77
C VAL A 249 6.94 23.73 -22.70
N TYR A 250 6.64 24.19 -21.48
CA TYR A 250 7.46 23.97 -20.30
C TYR A 250 6.79 22.96 -19.38
N ILE A 251 7.40 21.80 -19.18
CA ILE A 251 6.77 20.67 -18.48
C ILE A 251 7.38 20.51 -17.09
N VAL A 252 6.55 20.43 -16.07
CA VAL A 252 6.94 20.01 -14.71
C VAL A 252 6.23 18.70 -14.39
N LEU A 253 6.95 17.59 -14.36
CA LEU A 253 6.42 16.29 -13.98
C LEU A 253 6.76 15.98 -12.53
N SER A 254 5.77 15.61 -11.71
CA SER A 254 5.96 15.13 -10.34
C SER A 254 5.21 13.82 -10.12
N VAL A 255 5.96 12.73 -9.96
CA VAL A 255 5.39 11.38 -9.80
C VAL A 255 5.81 10.74 -8.49
N PHE A 256 4.99 9.84 -7.94
CA PHE A 256 5.27 9.18 -6.67
C PHE A 256 6.19 7.97 -6.87
N ASP A 257 5.75 6.99 -7.67
CA ASP A 257 6.52 5.77 -7.93
C ASP A 257 7.62 6.00 -8.98
N ALA A 258 8.56 5.05 -9.03
CA ALA A 258 9.59 5.06 -10.04
C ALA A 258 8.97 4.88 -11.43
N MET A 259 9.35 5.74 -12.37
CA MET A 259 8.68 5.84 -13.66
C MET A 259 9.64 6.20 -14.78
N ILE A 260 9.42 5.65 -15.97
CA ILE A 260 9.95 6.18 -17.23
C ILE A 260 8.80 6.83 -18.00
N VAL A 261 9.05 8.04 -18.51
CA VAL A 261 8.10 8.75 -19.35
C VAL A 261 8.66 8.93 -20.74
N ARG A 262 7.89 8.48 -21.74
CA ARG A 262 8.18 8.74 -23.15
C ARG A 262 7.50 10.02 -23.59
N VAL A 263 8.26 10.93 -24.17
CA VAL A 263 7.73 12.14 -24.80
C VAL A 263 7.74 11.96 -26.32
N THR A 264 6.61 12.24 -26.96
CA THR A 264 6.38 12.06 -28.41
C THR A 264 5.58 13.22 -28.97
N GLY A 265 5.37 13.26 -30.29
CA GLY A 265 4.62 14.35 -30.95
C GLY A 265 5.54 15.51 -31.33
N ALA A 266 5.05 16.73 -31.18
CA ALA A 266 5.78 17.97 -31.48
C ALA A 266 6.86 18.28 -30.41
N THR A 267 7.80 17.36 -30.22
CA THR A 267 8.82 17.41 -29.15
C THR A 267 9.76 18.61 -29.23
N GLU A 268 9.93 19.19 -30.41
CA GLU A 268 10.67 20.43 -30.67
C GLU A 268 10.07 21.65 -29.96
N ARG A 269 8.79 21.59 -29.59
CA ARG A 269 8.15 22.63 -28.77
C ARG A 269 8.58 22.57 -27.31
N VAL A 270 9.14 21.46 -26.84
CA VAL A 270 9.51 21.30 -25.43
C VAL A 270 10.76 22.12 -25.14
N GLU A 271 10.56 23.29 -24.54
CA GLU A 271 11.65 24.17 -24.12
C GLU A 271 12.42 23.56 -22.95
N ARG A 272 11.70 22.98 -21.99
CA ARG A 272 12.28 22.35 -20.81
C ARG A 272 11.34 21.29 -20.24
N PHE A 273 11.93 20.20 -19.78
CA PHE A 273 11.27 19.17 -18.98
C PHE A 273 11.90 19.11 -17.60
N VAL A 274 11.16 19.45 -16.56
CA VAL A 274 11.61 19.34 -15.17
C VAL A 274 10.91 18.17 -14.50
N GLY A 275 11.68 17.16 -14.12
CA GLY A 275 11.16 15.97 -13.45
C GLY A 275 11.44 15.99 -11.95
N HIS A 276 10.44 15.61 -11.15
CA HIS A 276 10.55 15.38 -9.71
C HIS A 276 10.07 13.97 -9.36
N ASN A 277 10.93 13.20 -8.70
CA ASN A 277 10.59 11.91 -8.12
C ASN A 277 11.60 11.53 -7.04
N ARG A 278 11.17 10.80 -6.01
CA ARG A 278 12.02 10.39 -4.88
C ARG A 278 12.65 9.00 -5.05
N HIS A 279 12.22 8.23 -6.03
CA HIS A 279 12.52 6.81 -6.18
C HIS A 279 13.27 6.46 -7.47
N GLY A 280 13.25 7.32 -8.49
CA GLY A 280 13.87 7.17 -9.80
C GLY A 280 12.92 7.66 -10.90
N LEU A 281 13.37 8.60 -11.74
CA LEU A 281 12.63 9.07 -12.92
C LEU A 281 13.52 8.94 -14.15
N GLY A 282 12.96 8.41 -15.23
CA GLY A 282 13.57 8.35 -16.55
C GLY A 282 12.73 9.08 -17.58
N VAL A 283 13.39 9.66 -18.58
CA VAL A 283 12.77 10.32 -19.72
C VAL A 283 13.39 9.78 -21.00
N VAL A 284 12.54 9.46 -21.97
CA VAL A 284 12.95 9.08 -23.34
C VAL A 284 12.22 9.95 -24.36
N GLY A 285 12.84 10.20 -25.51
CA GLY A 285 12.25 10.99 -26.60
C GLY A 285 12.47 12.50 -26.50
N LEU A 286 13.34 12.97 -25.59
CA LEU A 286 13.81 14.36 -25.55
C LEU A 286 15.34 14.42 -25.54
N PRO A 287 15.94 15.51 -26.07
CA PRO A 287 17.38 15.77 -25.91
C PRO A 287 17.77 15.96 -24.44
N LYS A 288 18.99 15.54 -24.08
CA LYS A 288 19.48 15.58 -22.69
C LYS A 288 19.53 17.00 -22.14
N GLU A 289 19.85 17.97 -22.98
CA GLU A 289 19.91 19.39 -22.67
C GLU A 289 18.55 20.02 -22.37
N VAL A 290 17.44 19.41 -22.79
CA VAL A 290 16.07 19.85 -22.50
C VAL A 290 15.58 19.28 -21.15
N VAL A 291 16.15 18.15 -20.71
CA VAL A 291 15.69 17.41 -19.54
C VAL A 291 16.47 17.81 -18.27
N ASP A 292 15.72 18.14 -17.22
CA ASP A 292 16.24 18.49 -15.90
C ASP A 292 15.58 17.63 -14.80
N LEU A 293 16.34 16.68 -14.29
CA LEU A 293 15.91 15.81 -13.19
C LEU A 293 16.58 16.15 -11.86
N THR A 294 17.27 17.30 -11.80
CA THR A 294 18.11 17.70 -10.66
C THR A 294 17.62 18.95 -9.96
N SER A 295 17.18 19.95 -10.71
CA SER A 295 16.76 21.27 -10.19
C SER A 295 15.57 21.17 -9.23
N SER A 296 14.70 20.17 -9.44
CA SER A 296 13.55 19.92 -8.58
C SER A 296 13.88 19.15 -7.29
N SER A 297 15.10 18.64 -7.10
CA SER A 297 15.42 17.71 -6.01
C SER A 297 15.19 18.32 -4.62
N ASN A 298 15.38 19.64 -4.51
CA ASN A 298 15.19 20.39 -3.27
C ASN A 298 13.80 21.05 -3.16
N CYS A 299 12.98 20.97 -4.21
CA CYS A 299 11.73 21.70 -4.30
C CYS A 299 10.57 21.15 -3.47
N ARG A 300 10.75 20.03 -2.75
CA ARG A 300 9.70 19.34 -1.98
C ARG A 300 8.34 19.32 -2.72
N LEU A 301 8.40 19.15 -4.05
CA LEU A 301 7.22 19.25 -4.90
C LEU A 301 6.35 18.00 -4.68
N PRO A 302 5.08 18.13 -4.28
CA PRO A 302 4.24 16.96 -4.06
C PRO A 302 3.85 16.32 -5.39
N SER A 303 3.59 15.01 -5.41
CA SER A 303 3.11 14.27 -6.57
C SER A 303 1.59 14.35 -6.66
N ALA A 304 1.09 15.57 -6.86
CA ALA A 304 -0.33 15.90 -6.77
C ALA A 304 -1.15 15.29 -7.93
N HIS A 305 -1.63 14.07 -7.75
CA HIS A 305 -2.52 13.37 -8.69
C HIS A 305 -3.99 13.83 -8.58
N LYS A 306 -4.35 14.58 -7.53
CA LYS A 306 -5.63 15.29 -7.37
C LYS A 306 -5.35 16.78 -7.23
N ILE A 307 -5.64 17.56 -8.25
CA ILE A 307 -5.28 19.00 -8.29
C ILE A 307 -6.03 19.81 -7.23
N GLU A 308 -7.24 19.39 -6.86
CA GLU A 308 -8.06 20.07 -5.83
C GLU A 308 -7.76 19.61 -4.39
N SER A 309 -6.72 18.77 -4.19
CA SER A 309 -6.26 18.39 -2.85
C SER A 309 -5.24 19.39 -2.29
N SER A 310 -4.93 19.29 -0.99
CA SER A 310 -3.90 20.13 -0.35
C SER A 310 -2.53 20.02 -1.03
N ASP A 311 -2.15 18.83 -1.51
CA ASP A 311 -0.92 18.64 -2.29
C ASP A 311 -0.98 19.37 -3.65
N GLY A 312 -2.15 19.43 -4.30
CA GLY A 312 -2.33 20.15 -5.56
C GLY A 312 -2.27 21.66 -5.39
N PHE A 313 -2.90 22.20 -4.34
CA PHE A 313 -2.78 23.61 -3.98
C PHE A 313 -1.33 23.98 -3.60
N LYS A 314 -0.62 23.12 -2.84
CA LYS A 314 0.79 23.30 -2.48
C LYS A 314 1.70 23.33 -3.73
N ALA A 315 1.51 22.39 -4.67
CA ALA A 315 2.24 22.37 -5.93
C ALA A 315 1.99 23.65 -6.74
N LYS A 316 0.73 24.04 -6.92
CA LYS A 316 0.36 25.26 -7.68
C LYS A 316 1.00 26.49 -7.06
N ALA A 317 0.84 26.70 -5.76
CA ALA A 317 1.40 27.86 -5.06
C ALA A 317 2.93 27.94 -5.19
N LEU A 318 3.63 26.82 -5.01
CA LEU A 318 5.09 26.77 -5.14
C LEU A 318 5.55 27.07 -6.56
N LEU A 319 4.93 26.44 -7.55
CA LEU A 319 5.31 26.61 -8.96
C LEU A 319 5.00 28.02 -9.45
N THR A 320 3.83 28.57 -9.12
CA THR A 320 3.51 29.97 -9.47
C THR A 320 4.50 30.94 -8.83
N ALA A 321 4.86 30.75 -7.56
CA ALA A 321 5.84 31.61 -6.88
C ALA A 321 7.25 31.50 -7.47
N LYS A 322 7.67 30.30 -7.89
CA LYS A 322 9.03 30.06 -8.40
C LYS A 322 9.20 30.38 -9.89
N LEU A 323 8.17 30.11 -10.70
CA LEU A 323 8.20 30.35 -12.14
C LEU A 323 7.73 31.76 -12.49
N GLY A 324 7.00 32.44 -11.60
CA GLY A 324 6.49 33.79 -11.83
C GLY A 324 5.37 33.87 -12.89
N LYS A 325 4.72 32.74 -13.20
CA LYS A 325 3.60 32.67 -14.14
C LYS A 325 2.55 31.65 -13.70
N GLU A 326 1.36 31.75 -14.27
CA GLU A 326 0.33 30.73 -14.09
C GLU A 326 0.75 29.41 -14.75
N ILE A 327 0.41 28.30 -14.11
CA ILE A 327 0.72 26.95 -14.56
C ILE A 327 -0.57 26.16 -14.75
N HIS A 328 -0.70 25.50 -15.90
CA HIS A 328 -1.80 24.59 -16.16
C HIS A 328 -1.57 23.29 -15.39
N MET A 329 -2.49 22.93 -14.50
CA MET A 329 -2.33 21.82 -13.58
C MET A 329 -3.10 20.59 -14.07
N ILE A 330 -2.42 19.47 -14.29
CA ILE A 330 -3.00 18.19 -14.66
C ILE A 330 -2.63 17.14 -13.60
N GLY A 331 -3.61 16.42 -13.08
CA GLY A 331 -3.40 15.38 -12.07
C GLY A 331 -4.18 14.11 -12.41
N GLN A 332 -3.51 12.97 -12.44
CA GLN A 332 -4.15 11.66 -12.62
C GLN A 332 -3.44 10.60 -11.78
N TYR A 333 -4.19 9.71 -11.12
CA TYR A 333 -3.60 8.66 -10.29
C TYR A 333 -2.65 7.76 -11.10
N GLY A 334 -3.14 7.18 -12.19
CA GLY A 334 -2.35 6.36 -13.10
C GLY A 334 -2.11 7.07 -14.43
N LEU A 335 -0.87 7.39 -14.76
CA LEU A 335 -0.45 8.04 -16.01
C LEU A 335 -0.34 7.02 -17.14
N GLY A 336 -1.24 7.10 -18.12
CA GLY A 336 -1.19 6.31 -19.34
C GLY A 336 -0.61 7.11 -20.50
N ARG A 337 -1.40 7.25 -21.56
CA ARG A 337 -1.10 8.15 -22.68
C ARG A 337 -1.88 9.46 -22.51
N MET A 338 -1.16 10.58 -22.46
CA MET A 338 -1.74 11.90 -22.21
C MET A 338 -1.21 12.92 -23.22
N ALA A 339 -2.12 13.70 -23.80
CA ALA A 339 -1.78 14.83 -24.66
C ALA A 339 -1.50 16.08 -23.83
N LEU A 340 -0.47 16.84 -24.20
CA LEU A 340 -0.11 18.12 -23.57
C LEU A 340 -0.07 19.24 -24.63
N PRO A 341 -0.53 20.47 -24.31
CA PRO A 341 -0.90 20.94 -22.97
C PRO A 341 -2.33 20.61 -22.53
N SER A 342 -3.20 20.05 -23.38
CA SER A 342 -4.64 19.90 -23.07
C SER A 342 -4.98 18.96 -21.91
N GLY A 343 -4.07 18.08 -21.52
CA GLY A 343 -4.28 17.06 -20.49
C GLY A 343 -5.24 15.95 -20.91
N ARG A 344 -5.61 15.86 -22.19
CA ARG A 344 -6.51 14.82 -22.70
C ARG A 344 -5.85 13.46 -22.58
N SER A 345 -6.44 12.57 -21.78
CA SER A 345 -6.01 11.18 -21.69
C SER A 345 -6.73 10.34 -22.74
N ARG A 346 -5.97 9.75 -23.68
CA ARG A 346 -6.47 8.62 -24.46
C ARG A 346 -6.30 7.38 -23.59
N GLN A 347 -7.33 7.05 -22.81
CA GLN A 347 -7.36 5.70 -22.24
C GLN A 347 -7.56 4.72 -23.39
N PRO A 348 -6.75 3.65 -23.50
CA PRO A 348 -7.16 2.52 -24.33
C PRO A 348 -8.54 2.11 -23.82
N GLU A 349 -9.51 1.98 -24.75
CA GLU A 349 -10.84 1.51 -24.39
C GLU A 349 -10.68 0.29 -23.49
N ARG A 350 -11.24 0.33 -22.28
CA ARG A 350 -11.42 -0.92 -21.53
C ARG A 350 -12.10 -1.85 -22.52
N PRO A 351 -11.57 -3.06 -22.80
CA PRO A 351 -12.33 -4.02 -23.59
C PRO A 351 -13.70 -4.06 -22.95
N LYS A 352 -14.72 -3.62 -23.70
CA LYS A 352 -16.12 -3.70 -23.26
C LYS A 352 -16.23 -5.11 -22.72
N SER A 353 -16.54 -5.26 -21.43
CA SER A 353 -16.67 -6.58 -20.83
C SER A 353 -17.48 -7.38 -21.84
N SER A 354 -16.85 -8.38 -22.44
CA SER A 354 -17.49 -9.22 -23.44
C SER A 354 -18.87 -9.53 -22.90
N LYS A 355 -19.92 -9.36 -23.72
CA LYS A 355 -21.31 -9.71 -23.42
C LYS A 355 -21.37 -11.14 -22.84
N GLY A 356 -21.09 -11.27 -21.56
CA GLY A 356 -20.78 -12.52 -20.91
C GLY A 356 -21.54 -12.44 -19.62
N GLY A 357 -22.54 -13.31 -19.50
CA GLY A 357 -23.49 -13.30 -18.41
C GLY A 357 -22.84 -13.36 -17.03
N LEU A 358 -23.67 -13.25 -16.00
CA LEU A 358 -23.27 -13.25 -14.60
C LEU A 358 -22.23 -14.35 -14.34
N ILE A 359 -21.00 -13.95 -13.99
CA ILE A 359 -19.95 -14.90 -13.63
C ILE A 359 -20.04 -15.15 -12.13
N ILE A 360 -20.44 -16.37 -11.77
CA ILE A 360 -20.52 -16.83 -10.38
C ILE A 360 -19.18 -17.48 -10.03
N GLN A 361 -18.57 -17.06 -8.92
CA GLN A 361 -17.33 -17.64 -8.43
C GLN A 361 -17.62 -18.47 -7.18
N ASN A 362 -17.28 -19.76 -7.20
CA ASN A 362 -17.38 -20.65 -6.04
C ASN A 362 -16.04 -21.38 -5.85
N GLY A 363 -15.30 -20.97 -4.81
CA GLY A 363 -13.92 -21.41 -4.58
C GLY A 363 -13.01 -21.06 -5.76
N ASN A 364 -12.36 -22.09 -6.34
CA ASN A 364 -11.45 -21.96 -7.48
C ASN A 364 -12.15 -22.13 -8.86
N ARG A 365 -13.48 -22.32 -8.87
CA ARG A 365 -14.27 -22.55 -10.09
C ARG A 365 -15.02 -21.27 -10.44
N ARG A 366 -15.05 -20.94 -11.74
CA ARG A 366 -15.84 -19.83 -12.29
C ARG A 366 -16.95 -20.43 -13.14
N PHE A 367 -18.14 -19.93 -12.99
CA PHE A 367 -19.30 -20.37 -13.73
C PHE A 367 -19.89 -19.17 -14.46
N GLN A 368 -20.31 -19.35 -15.70
CA GLN A 368 -21.02 -18.34 -16.47
C GLN A 368 -22.49 -18.72 -16.54
N LEU A 369 -23.35 -17.77 -16.21
CA LEU A 369 -24.78 -17.91 -16.46
C LEU A 369 -25.05 -17.62 -17.95
N THR A 370 -25.47 -18.62 -18.71
CA THR A 370 -25.91 -18.52 -20.10
C THR A 370 -27.44 -18.71 -20.17
N PRO A 371 -28.11 -18.35 -21.29
CA PRO A 371 -29.52 -18.65 -21.49
C PRO A 371 -29.87 -20.14 -21.39
N ASP A 372 -28.88 -21.02 -21.63
CA ASP A 372 -29.02 -22.48 -21.63
C ASP A 372 -28.64 -23.13 -20.29
N GLY A 373 -28.16 -22.36 -19.30
CA GLY A 373 -27.87 -22.84 -17.94
C GLY A 373 -26.62 -22.24 -17.30
N VAL A 374 -26.10 -22.92 -16.28
CA VAL A 374 -24.83 -22.58 -15.64
C VAL A 374 -23.73 -23.39 -16.31
N GLU A 375 -22.84 -22.74 -17.05
CA GLU A 375 -21.68 -23.40 -17.65
C GLU A 375 -20.44 -23.17 -16.77
N GLU A 376 -19.66 -24.21 -16.51
CA GLU A 376 -18.36 -24.04 -15.88
C GLU A 376 -17.39 -23.43 -16.90
N ILE A 377 -16.86 -22.26 -16.58
CA ILE A 377 -15.74 -21.69 -17.31
C ILE A 377 -14.52 -22.52 -16.90
N GLU A 378 -14.07 -23.42 -17.76
CA GLU A 378 -12.75 -24.04 -17.61
C GLU A 378 -11.76 -22.94 -17.31
N LYS A 379 -10.97 -23.13 -16.25
CA LYS A 379 -9.95 -22.17 -15.82
C LYS A 379 -9.11 -21.88 -17.06
N GLY A 380 -9.31 -20.69 -17.64
CA GLY A 380 -8.50 -20.24 -18.77
C GLY A 380 -7.04 -20.49 -18.40
N ASP A 381 -6.26 -20.93 -19.38
CA ASP A 381 -4.84 -21.26 -19.23
C ASP A 381 -4.18 -20.34 -18.18
N SER A 382 -3.38 -20.90 -17.28
CA SER A 382 -2.66 -20.16 -16.23
C SER A 382 -2.04 -18.85 -16.71
N LEU A 383 -1.54 -18.85 -17.95
CA LEU A 383 -1.08 -17.68 -18.69
C LEU A 383 -2.19 -16.63 -18.87
N SER A 384 -3.37 -17.01 -19.36
CA SER A 384 -4.55 -16.14 -19.52
C SER A 384 -4.96 -15.44 -18.21
N GLY A 385 -4.86 -16.13 -17.06
CA GLY A 385 -5.08 -15.53 -15.75
C GLY A 385 -4.08 -14.44 -15.41
N ALA A 386 -2.78 -14.69 -15.64
CA ALA A 386 -1.72 -13.71 -15.42
C ALA A 386 -1.83 -12.52 -16.39
N TYR A 387 -2.14 -12.75 -17.67
CA TYR A 387 -2.42 -11.70 -18.66
C TYR A 387 -3.63 -10.84 -18.27
N SER A 388 -4.69 -11.46 -17.76
CA SER A 388 -5.88 -10.72 -17.31
C SER A 388 -5.55 -9.78 -16.15
N LEU A 389 -4.72 -10.22 -15.21
CA LEU A 389 -4.25 -9.36 -14.11
C LEU A 389 -3.29 -8.28 -14.61
N LEU A 390 -2.36 -8.61 -15.52
CA LEU A 390 -1.49 -7.62 -16.14
C LEU A 390 -2.32 -6.52 -16.81
N HIS A 391 -3.30 -6.86 -17.65
CA HIS A 391 -4.13 -5.87 -18.34
C HIS A 391 -5.04 -5.09 -17.39
N ARG A 392 -5.48 -5.71 -16.28
CA ARG A 392 -6.26 -5.02 -15.24
C ARG A 392 -5.46 -3.93 -14.55
N TYR A 393 -4.22 -4.22 -14.15
CA TYR A 393 -3.38 -3.28 -13.41
C TYR A 393 -2.62 -2.33 -14.34
N TYR A 394 -2.12 -2.85 -15.46
CA TYR A 394 -1.37 -2.14 -16.49
C TYR A 394 -2.03 -2.32 -17.85
N PRO A 395 -3.11 -1.58 -18.14
CA PRO A 395 -3.78 -1.67 -19.43
C PRO A 395 -2.91 -1.19 -20.60
N GLY A 396 -1.83 -0.45 -20.33
CA GLY A 396 -0.80 -0.12 -21.31
C GLY A 396 0.20 -1.26 -21.57
N GLY A 397 0.11 -2.37 -20.83
CA GLY A 397 0.95 -3.54 -21.03
C GLY A 397 2.40 -3.33 -20.59
N VAL A 398 3.32 -3.93 -21.34
CA VAL A 398 4.78 -3.83 -21.12
C VAL A 398 5.37 -2.97 -22.24
N GLU A 399 6.12 -1.95 -21.86
CA GLU A 399 6.76 -1.00 -22.76
C GLU A 399 8.26 -1.27 -22.86
N SER A 400 8.72 -1.46 -24.09
CA SER A 400 10.11 -1.71 -24.40
C SER A 400 10.87 -0.39 -24.60
N VAL A 401 11.98 -0.23 -23.87
CA VAL A 401 12.93 0.88 -24.02
C VAL A 401 14.34 0.36 -23.82
N MET A 402 15.32 1.00 -24.46
CA MET A 402 16.72 0.65 -24.27
C MET A 402 17.32 1.46 -23.12
N PRO A 403 18.11 0.86 -22.22
CA PRO A 403 18.71 1.58 -21.08
C PRO A 403 19.50 2.84 -21.49
N GLU A 404 20.21 2.79 -22.61
CA GLU A 404 21.02 3.88 -23.15
C GLU A 404 20.22 5.10 -23.63
N ASP A 405 18.95 4.90 -23.97
CA ASP A 405 18.05 5.98 -24.40
C ASP A 405 17.45 6.75 -23.21
N VAL A 406 17.58 6.22 -21.99
CA VAL A 406 16.92 6.76 -20.80
C VAL A 406 17.78 7.83 -20.12
N ILE A 407 17.33 9.08 -20.20
CA ILE A 407 17.86 10.17 -19.38
C ILE A 407 17.26 10.03 -17.98
N THR A 408 18.08 9.73 -16.97
CA THR A 408 17.60 9.45 -15.61
C THR A 408 18.45 10.09 -14.52
N ASN A 409 17.85 10.33 -13.35
CA ASN A 409 18.55 10.68 -12.11
C ASN A 409 19.01 9.46 -11.29
N GLY A 410 18.70 8.24 -11.76
CA GLY A 410 19.15 6.97 -11.18
C GLY A 410 20.11 6.24 -12.12
N LYS A 411 20.02 4.91 -12.12
CA LYS A 411 20.75 4.04 -13.05
C LYS A 411 19.74 3.30 -13.92
N ALA A 412 19.87 3.45 -15.24
CA ALA A 412 19.04 2.73 -16.20
C ALA A 412 19.61 1.33 -16.43
N GLU A 413 18.83 0.29 -16.13
CA GLU A 413 19.25 -1.12 -16.28
C GLU A 413 18.09 -1.97 -16.77
N ALA A 414 18.32 -2.86 -17.74
CA ALA A 414 17.29 -3.80 -18.18
C ALA A 414 16.95 -4.79 -17.06
N TYR A 415 15.67 -5.11 -16.90
CA TYR A 415 15.26 -6.17 -15.98
C TYR A 415 15.67 -7.55 -16.51
N ASP A 416 16.33 -8.33 -15.66
CA ASP A 416 16.52 -9.76 -15.88
C ASP A 416 15.18 -10.53 -15.84
N VAL A 417 14.33 -10.14 -14.89
CA VAL A 417 12.96 -10.65 -14.71
C VAL A 417 12.07 -9.43 -14.56
N LEU A 418 11.08 -9.30 -15.43
CA LEU A 418 10.18 -8.15 -15.47
C LEU A 418 9.45 -7.98 -14.12
N PRO A 419 8.99 -6.76 -13.79
CA PRO A 419 8.19 -6.53 -12.59
C PRO A 419 6.84 -7.26 -12.62
N GLN A 420 6.37 -7.61 -11.42
CA GLN A 420 5.00 -8.04 -11.13
C GLN A 420 4.45 -9.12 -12.08
N GLN A 421 3.22 -8.95 -12.59
CA GLN A 421 2.57 -9.92 -13.47
C GLN A 421 3.34 -10.13 -14.79
N ALA A 422 4.03 -9.12 -15.30
CA ALA A 422 4.86 -9.28 -16.50
C ALA A 422 6.02 -10.26 -16.26
N GLY A 423 6.66 -10.19 -15.09
CA GLY A 423 7.67 -11.18 -14.69
C GLY A 423 7.12 -12.58 -14.50
N LEU A 424 5.92 -12.69 -13.91
CA LEU A 424 5.26 -14.00 -13.77
C LEU A 424 4.96 -14.63 -15.14
N ILE A 425 4.46 -13.84 -16.10
CA ILE A 425 4.21 -14.29 -17.47
C ILE A 425 5.52 -14.74 -18.13
N GLN A 426 6.56 -13.90 -18.10
CA GLN A 426 7.88 -14.22 -18.65
C GLN A 426 8.43 -15.55 -18.10
N LEU A 427 8.28 -15.79 -16.80
CA LEU A 427 8.78 -17.00 -16.16
C LEU A 427 7.90 -18.23 -16.42
N LEU A 428 6.58 -18.06 -16.58
CA LEU A 428 5.68 -19.13 -17.04
C LEU A 428 6.01 -19.54 -18.48
N GLU A 429 6.18 -18.57 -19.39
CA GLU A 429 6.49 -18.82 -20.81
C GLU A 429 7.84 -19.51 -21.00
N SER A 430 8.85 -19.16 -20.19
CA SER A 430 10.14 -19.86 -20.19
C SER A 430 10.10 -21.24 -19.53
N GLY A 431 8.97 -21.61 -18.91
CA GLY A 431 8.82 -22.84 -18.13
C GLY A 431 9.72 -22.90 -16.90
N ALA A 432 10.10 -21.74 -16.36
CA ALA A 432 10.78 -21.64 -15.07
C ALA A 432 9.79 -21.63 -13.90
N LEU A 433 8.57 -21.15 -14.16
CA LEU A 433 7.41 -21.34 -13.29
C LEU A 433 6.40 -22.30 -13.93
N SER A 434 5.67 -23.01 -13.08
CA SER A 434 4.39 -23.63 -13.42
C SER A 434 3.32 -23.25 -12.40
N LEU A 435 2.05 -23.40 -12.75
CA LEU A 435 0.94 -23.12 -11.84
C LEU A 435 0.34 -24.42 -11.30
N LEU A 436 0.27 -24.55 -9.98
CA LEU A 436 -0.40 -25.66 -9.33
C LEU A 436 -1.93 -25.47 -9.36
N ARG A 437 -2.67 -26.55 -9.07
CA ARG A 437 -4.15 -26.54 -9.09
C ARG A 437 -4.77 -25.48 -8.17
N ASP A 438 -4.13 -25.23 -7.04
CA ASP A 438 -4.53 -24.25 -6.03
C ASP A 438 -4.17 -22.80 -6.39
N GLY A 439 -3.48 -22.57 -7.51
CA GLY A 439 -3.02 -21.23 -7.94
C GLY A 439 -1.67 -20.81 -7.37
N THR A 440 -0.94 -21.70 -6.69
CA THR A 440 0.44 -21.46 -6.26
C THR A 440 1.39 -21.57 -7.45
N TYR A 441 2.32 -20.63 -7.57
CA TYR A 441 3.38 -20.66 -8.59
C TYR A 441 4.52 -21.55 -8.11
N SER A 442 4.71 -22.70 -8.75
CA SER A 442 5.86 -23.58 -8.53
C SER A 442 7.08 -23.04 -9.26
N ILE A 443 8.18 -22.83 -8.54
CA ILE A 443 9.48 -22.45 -9.12
C ILE A 443 10.22 -23.75 -9.43
N ASP A 444 10.15 -24.18 -10.68
CA ASP A 444 10.64 -25.49 -11.12
C ASP A 444 12.08 -25.43 -11.66
N LYS A 445 12.57 -24.24 -12.03
CA LYS A 445 13.94 -24.01 -12.49
C LYS A 445 14.56 -22.80 -11.79
N PRO A 446 15.90 -22.70 -11.70
CA PRO A 446 16.55 -21.51 -11.17
C PRO A 446 16.11 -20.25 -11.93
N ILE A 447 15.64 -19.26 -11.18
CA ILE A 447 15.37 -17.91 -11.71
C ILE A 447 16.34 -16.94 -11.05
N LYS A 448 16.81 -15.93 -11.80
CA LYS A 448 17.79 -14.98 -11.28
C LYS A 448 17.27 -14.22 -10.06
N ARG A 449 16.00 -13.84 -10.09
CA ARG A 449 15.36 -13.02 -9.04
C ARG A 449 13.84 -13.17 -9.03
N PHE A 450 13.21 -12.79 -7.92
CA PHE A 450 11.76 -12.59 -7.88
C PHE A 450 11.34 -11.41 -8.78
N PRO A 451 10.16 -11.45 -9.42
CA PRO A 451 9.58 -10.27 -10.05
C PRO A 451 9.47 -9.14 -9.02
N ALA A 452 10.00 -7.96 -9.35
CA ALA A 452 9.92 -6.80 -8.48
C ALA A 452 8.46 -6.36 -8.28
N GLY A 453 8.13 -5.77 -7.14
CA GLY A 453 6.82 -5.13 -6.96
C GLY A 453 5.65 -6.03 -6.58
N LEU A 454 5.88 -7.29 -6.18
CA LEU A 454 4.83 -8.23 -5.77
C LEU A 454 4.23 -7.90 -4.39
N ASN A 455 3.71 -6.68 -4.24
CA ASN A 455 3.12 -6.14 -3.02
C ASN A 455 1.59 -6.01 -3.13
N GLY A 456 0.90 -5.92 -1.99
CA GLY A 456 -0.54 -5.60 -1.96
C GLY A 456 -1.40 -6.55 -2.80
N GLY A 457 -2.03 -6.01 -3.85
CA GLY A 457 -2.85 -6.77 -4.81
C GLY A 457 -2.07 -7.62 -5.82
N HIS A 458 -0.76 -7.43 -5.92
CA HIS A 458 0.13 -8.14 -6.85
C HIS A 458 0.83 -9.35 -6.22
N SER A 459 0.75 -9.48 -4.89
CA SER A 459 1.37 -10.60 -4.17
C SER A 459 0.79 -11.95 -4.59
N VAL A 460 1.65 -12.97 -4.64
CA VAL A 460 1.26 -14.35 -4.97
C VAL A 460 1.78 -15.34 -3.92
N LYS A 461 1.54 -16.63 -4.16
CA LYS A 461 2.19 -17.71 -3.41
C LYS A 461 3.16 -18.41 -4.34
N PHE A 462 4.38 -18.62 -3.86
CA PHE A 462 5.40 -19.42 -4.51
C PHE A 462 5.62 -20.73 -3.77
N MET A 463 5.95 -21.78 -4.50
CA MET A 463 6.52 -23.02 -3.98
C MET A 463 7.89 -23.22 -4.63
N LEU A 464 8.96 -23.13 -3.84
CA LEU A 464 10.32 -23.41 -4.29
C LEU A 464 10.54 -24.92 -4.29
N ARG A 465 10.72 -25.51 -5.47
CA ARG A 465 10.94 -26.94 -5.63
C ARG A 465 12.26 -27.41 -5.04
N ARG A 466 12.31 -28.67 -4.64
CA ARG A 466 13.53 -29.30 -4.11
C ARG A 466 14.70 -29.13 -5.09
N GLY A 467 15.85 -28.67 -4.57
CA GLY A 467 17.08 -28.48 -5.35
C GLY A 467 17.13 -27.20 -6.20
N VAL A 468 16.07 -26.38 -6.21
CA VAL A 468 16.09 -25.07 -6.87
C VAL A 468 16.62 -24.01 -5.90
N PRO A 469 17.65 -23.22 -6.28
CA PRO A 469 18.20 -22.19 -5.39
C PRO A 469 17.19 -21.07 -5.16
N MET A 470 17.23 -20.47 -3.96
CA MET A 470 16.40 -19.31 -3.63
C MET A 470 16.72 -18.15 -4.59
N PRO A 471 15.73 -17.57 -5.28
CA PRO A 471 15.95 -16.40 -6.14
C PRO A 471 16.48 -15.19 -5.37
N ALA A 472 17.27 -14.34 -6.02
CA ALA A 472 17.67 -13.07 -5.45
C ALA A 472 16.50 -12.08 -5.35
N GLY A 473 16.71 -11.00 -4.62
CA GLY A 473 15.73 -9.92 -4.44
C GLY A 473 14.61 -10.24 -3.46
N SER A 474 13.64 -9.35 -3.36
CA SER A 474 12.51 -9.48 -2.44
C SER A 474 11.27 -10.08 -3.12
N PRO A 475 10.58 -11.07 -2.52
CA PRO A 475 9.28 -11.56 -2.99
C PRO A 475 8.13 -10.58 -2.67
N GLY A 476 8.42 -9.43 -2.05
CA GLY A 476 7.42 -8.43 -1.66
C GLY A 476 6.51 -8.92 -0.53
N HIS A 477 5.20 -8.81 -0.73
CA HIS A 477 4.20 -9.36 0.18
C HIS A 477 3.83 -10.82 -0.15
N SER A 478 4.51 -11.45 -1.12
CA SER A 478 4.27 -12.84 -1.49
C SER A 478 4.77 -13.80 -0.42
N ALA A 479 4.15 -14.98 -0.35
CA ALA A 479 4.62 -16.09 0.46
C ALA A 479 5.47 -17.05 -0.39
N VAL A 480 6.53 -17.61 0.18
CA VAL A 480 7.43 -18.58 -0.47
C VAL A 480 7.50 -19.82 0.41
N LEU A 481 6.87 -20.91 -0.03
CA LEU A 481 6.96 -22.22 0.61
C LEU A 481 8.16 -23.00 0.05
N ILE A 482 9.06 -23.45 0.91
CA ILE A 482 10.23 -24.25 0.52
C ILE A 482 9.87 -25.72 0.63
N GLU A 483 9.75 -26.44 -0.49
CA GLU A 483 9.33 -27.84 -0.52
C GLU A 483 10.24 -28.76 0.30
N GLU A 484 11.56 -28.50 0.29
CA GLU A 484 12.54 -29.33 0.98
C GLU A 484 12.40 -29.30 2.50
N THR A 485 11.99 -28.17 3.07
CA THR A 485 11.95 -27.96 4.53
C THR A 485 10.55 -27.77 5.09
N GLY A 486 9.55 -27.54 4.22
CA GLY A 486 8.21 -27.10 4.62
C GLY A 486 8.17 -25.66 5.16
N LYS A 487 9.30 -24.94 5.20
CA LYS A 487 9.37 -23.58 5.73
C LYS A 487 8.66 -22.62 4.80
N CYS A 488 7.83 -21.74 5.38
CA CYS A 488 7.22 -20.62 4.67
C CYS A 488 7.97 -19.32 5.00
N LEU A 489 8.33 -18.54 3.98
CA LEU A 489 8.97 -17.24 4.09
C LEU A 489 8.06 -16.13 3.51
N GLY A 490 7.98 -14.98 4.19
CA GLY A 490 7.22 -13.81 3.73
C GLY A 490 6.15 -13.37 4.73
N VAL A 491 5.55 -12.21 4.48
CA VAL A 491 4.61 -11.54 5.41
C VAL A 491 3.24 -12.24 5.48
N ARG A 492 2.95 -13.13 4.53
CA ARG A 492 1.68 -13.87 4.40
C ARG A 492 1.80 -15.36 4.72
N CYS A 493 2.97 -15.76 5.23
CA CYS A 493 3.11 -16.94 6.07
C CYS A 493 2.67 -16.56 7.49
#